data_AF-A0A1B2HNT2-F1
#
_entry.id   AF-A0A1B2HNT2-F1
#
_cell.length_a   1.000
_cell.length_b   1.000
_cell.length_c   1.000
_cell.angle_alpha   90.00
_cell.angle_beta   90.00
_cell.angle_gamma   90.00
#
_symmetry.space_group_name_H-M   'P 1'
#
loop_
_entity.id
_entity.type
_entity.pdbx_description
1 polymer ?
#
loop_
_entity_poly.entity_id
_entity_poly.type
_entity_poly.pdbx_seq_one_letter_code
_entity_poly.pdbx_strand_id
1 'polypeptide(L)'
;MGITVIGITHPGQVGALPDGTNVLVLADDGTYADEFLDTDFGAHQFVVRAFGRGSAFFGVVDKARELGAERILFGGANDSAAAFATGEDPVLVLGVRPPGGPIALNAAFAQWLDRWPRPANAYHGDVDHWLAANALREGLRVELVSWRMDPTVPMRRKLTA
;
A
#
# COMPACT_ATOMS: atom_id res chain seq x y z
N MET A 1 0.65 20.14 4.64
CA MET A 1 0.91 18.70 4.45
C MET A 1 -0.20 18.17 3.56
N GLY A 2 0.15 17.52 2.44
CA GLY A 2 -0.84 16.89 1.57
C GLY A 2 -1.45 15.63 2.16
N ILE A 3 -2.48 15.13 1.49
CA ILE A 3 -3.19 13.92 1.89
C ILE A 3 -2.32 12.70 1.51
N THR A 4 -2.03 11.85 2.50
CA THR A 4 -1.41 10.53 2.29
C THR A 4 -2.50 9.49 2.51
N VAL A 5 -2.67 8.60 1.54
CA VAL A 5 -3.60 7.48 1.64
C VAL A 5 -2.83 6.20 1.88
N ILE A 6 -3.26 5.47 2.89
CA ILE A 6 -2.66 4.19 3.25
C ILE A 6 -3.69 3.09 3.00
N GLY A 7 -3.39 2.16 2.11
CA GLY A 7 -4.15 0.95 1.87
C GLY A 7 -3.59 -0.21 2.67
N ILE A 8 -4.42 -0.85 3.49
CA ILE A 8 -4.07 -2.06 4.23
C ILE A 8 -5.00 -3.21 3.86
N THR A 9 -4.44 -4.41 3.79
CA THR A 9 -5.14 -5.65 3.45
C THR A 9 -5.10 -6.66 4.60
N HIS A 10 -4.38 -6.35 5.68
CA HIS A 10 -4.33 -7.16 6.90
C HIS A 10 -4.25 -6.28 8.17
N PRO A 11 -5.01 -6.56 9.25
CA PRO A 11 -5.01 -5.75 10.48
C PRO A 11 -3.64 -5.60 11.15
N GLY A 12 -2.80 -6.65 11.10
CA GLY A 12 -1.40 -6.57 11.54
C GLY A 12 -0.52 -5.52 10.85
N GLN A 13 -0.95 -4.88 9.75
CA GLN A 13 -0.24 -3.78 9.09
C GLN A 13 -0.44 -2.41 9.76
N VAL A 14 -1.30 -2.35 10.78
CA VAL A 14 -1.77 -1.12 11.43
C VAL A 14 -0.77 -0.55 12.42
N GLY A 15 0.02 -1.41 13.08
CA GLY A 15 0.99 -0.99 14.10
C GLY A 15 2.15 -0.11 13.57
N ALA A 16 2.15 0.20 12.26
CA ALA A 16 3.15 1.02 11.60
C ALA A 16 2.58 2.34 11.04
N LEU A 17 1.33 2.70 11.33
CA LEU A 17 0.72 3.93 10.79
C LEU A 17 1.47 5.17 11.32
N PRO A 18 2.03 6.02 10.45
CA PRO A 18 2.71 7.23 10.89
C PRO A 18 1.71 8.23 11.50
N ASP A 19 2.19 9.01 12.47
CA ASP A 19 1.42 10.12 13.05
C ASP A 19 0.99 11.10 11.94
N GLY A 20 -0.27 11.55 11.98
CA GLY A 20 -0.85 12.38 10.93
C GLY A 20 -1.35 11.62 9.70
N THR A 21 -1.64 10.32 9.83
CA THR A 21 -2.33 9.55 8.79
C THR A 21 -3.70 10.16 8.50
N ASN A 22 -3.87 10.67 7.28
CA ASN A 22 -5.07 11.41 6.89
C ASN A 22 -6.23 10.49 6.51
N VAL A 23 -5.97 9.40 5.77
CA VAL A 23 -7.00 8.46 5.33
C VAL A 23 -6.47 7.02 5.23
N LEU A 24 -7.20 6.10 5.84
CA LEU A 24 -6.96 4.65 5.80
C LEU A 24 -8.01 3.97 4.92
N VAL A 25 -7.55 3.19 3.93
CA VAL A 25 -8.42 2.38 3.08
C VAL A 25 -8.24 0.91 3.43
N LEU A 26 -9.32 0.29 3.90
CA LEU A 26 -9.36 -1.13 4.25
C LEU A 26 -9.79 -1.91 3.02
N ALA A 27 -8.86 -2.66 2.45
CA ALA A 27 -9.12 -3.52 1.33
C ALA A 27 -9.51 -4.91 1.84
N ASP A 28 -10.80 -5.21 1.72
CA ASP A 28 -11.40 -6.46 2.17
C ASP A 28 -11.41 -7.47 1.03
N ASP A 29 -10.64 -8.56 1.14
CA ASP A 29 -10.74 -9.72 0.23
C ASP A 29 -11.69 -10.82 0.76
N GLY A 30 -12.43 -10.52 1.83
CA GLY A 30 -13.30 -11.42 2.58
C GLY A 30 -12.62 -12.10 3.78
N THR A 31 -11.28 -11.98 3.92
CA THR A 31 -10.54 -12.75 4.93
C THR A 31 -10.51 -12.06 6.30
N TYR A 32 -10.44 -10.73 6.34
CA TYR A 32 -10.24 -9.95 7.57
C TYR A 32 -11.27 -8.82 7.76
N ALA A 33 -12.41 -8.89 7.06
CA ALA A 33 -13.44 -7.85 7.06
C ALA A 33 -13.89 -7.44 8.47
N ASP A 34 -14.19 -8.42 9.32
CA ASP A 34 -14.72 -8.18 10.66
C ASP A 34 -13.65 -7.58 11.58
N GLU A 35 -12.41 -8.08 11.50
CA GLU A 35 -11.27 -7.57 12.27
C GLU A 35 -10.94 -6.11 11.92
N PHE A 36 -11.19 -5.72 10.67
CA PHE A 36 -11.03 -4.35 10.21
C PHE A 36 -12.08 -3.40 10.77
N LEU A 37 -13.35 -3.83 10.85
CA LEU A 37 -14.44 -3.00 11.37
C LEU A 37 -14.33 -2.78 12.88
N ASP A 38 -13.78 -3.75 13.61
CA ASP A 38 -13.66 -3.71 15.07
C ASP A 38 -12.40 -2.99 15.57
N THR A 39 -11.48 -2.63 14.68
CA THR A 39 -10.23 -1.97 15.09
C THR A 39 -10.35 -0.44 15.04
N ASP A 40 -10.06 0.20 16.17
CA ASP A 40 -10.00 1.67 16.26
C ASP A 40 -8.66 2.20 15.69
N PHE A 41 -8.69 2.71 14.47
CA PHE A 41 -7.51 3.17 13.74
C PHE A 41 -7.12 4.64 13.97
N GLY A 42 -7.90 5.43 14.70
CA GLY A 42 -7.59 6.85 14.97
C GLY A 42 -7.44 7.77 13.74
N ALA A 43 -7.85 7.31 12.54
CA ALA A 43 -7.80 8.02 11.26
C ALA A 43 -9.17 8.01 10.54
N HIS A 44 -9.36 8.81 9.50
CA HIS A 44 -10.55 8.69 8.65
C HIS A 44 -10.51 7.36 7.87
N GLN A 45 -11.49 6.49 8.10
CA GLN A 45 -11.53 5.14 7.53
C GLN A 45 -12.49 5.08 6.34
N PHE A 46 -12.06 4.41 5.26
CA PHE A 46 -12.93 3.97 4.17
C PHE A 46 -12.72 2.49 3.90
N VAL A 47 -13.80 1.73 3.76
CA VAL A 47 -13.73 0.31 3.40
C VAL A 47 -13.99 0.15 1.91
N VAL A 48 -13.07 -0.48 1.20
CA VAL A 48 -13.23 -0.86 -0.20
C VAL A 48 -13.25 -2.38 -0.28
N ARG A 49 -14.38 -2.95 -0.72
CA ARG A 49 -14.46 -4.39 -0.99
C ARG A 49 -13.69 -4.72 -2.26
N ALA A 50 -12.81 -5.69 -2.14
CA ALA A 50 -11.89 -6.12 -3.17
C ALA A 50 -11.89 -7.65 -3.26
N PHE A 51 -11.31 -8.18 -4.33
CA PHE A 51 -11.08 -9.61 -4.52
C PHE A 51 -9.61 -9.80 -4.89
N GLY A 52 -8.77 -10.00 -3.89
CA GLY A 52 -7.31 -10.10 -4.04
C GLY A 52 -6.55 -8.77 -3.97
N ARG A 53 -5.23 -8.88 -3.94
CA ARG A 53 -4.31 -7.75 -3.69
C ARG A 53 -4.39 -6.65 -4.76
N GLY A 54 -4.63 -7.03 -6.01
CA GLY A 54 -4.65 -6.10 -7.13
C GLY A 54 -5.88 -5.20 -7.15
N SER A 55 -7.06 -5.81 -7.00
CA SER A 55 -8.32 -5.07 -6.87
C SER A 55 -8.34 -4.19 -5.62
N ALA A 56 -7.73 -4.66 -4.52
CA ALA A 56 -7.47 -3.89 -3.32
C ALA A 56 -6.62 -2.65 -3.62
N PHE A 57 -5.48 -2.83 -4.29
CA PHE A 57 -4.61 -1.73 -4.70
C PHE A 57 -5.33 -0.73 -5.60
N PHE A 58 -6.06 -1.19 -6.62
CA PHE A 58 -6.79 -0.30 -7.53
C PHE A 58 -7.89 0.48 -6.81
N GLY A 59 -8.63 -0.16 -5.90
CA GLY A 59 -9.63 0.52 -5.07
C GLY A 59 -9.02 1.62 -4.19
N VAL A 60 -7.85 1.35 -3.60
CA VAL A 60 -7.10 2.35 -2.82
C VAL A 60 -6.63 3.50 -3.71
N VAL A 61 -6.10 3.21 -4.91
CA VAL A 61 -5.65 4.23 -5.86
C VAL A 61 -6.79 5.12 -6.32
N ASP A 62 -7.91 4.53 -6.73
CA ASP A 62 -9.07 5.26 -7.20
C ASP A 62 -9.60 6.17 -6.08
N LYS A 63 -9.66 5.65 -4.84
CA LYS A 63 -10.06 6.46 -3.68
C LYS A 63 -9.07 7.58 -3.35
N ALA A 64 -7.78 7.29 -3.44
CA ALA A 64 -6.74 8.27 -3.17
C ALA A 64 -6.79 9.44 -4.15
N ARG A 65 -7.12 9.17 -5.41
CA ARG A 65 -7.33 10.21 -6.40
C ARG A 65 -8.55 11.06 -6.10
N GLU A 66 -9.69 10.48 -5.72
CA GLU A 66 -10.89 11.23 -5.32
C GLU A 66 -10.58 12.23 -4.20
N LEU A 67 -9.69 11.84 -3.30
CA LEU A 67 -9.27 12.63 -2.15
C LEU A 67 -8.14 13.62 -2.48
N GLY A 68 -7.59 13.61 -3.69
CA GLY A 68 -6.45 14.45 -4.05
C GLY A 68 -5.18 14.09 -3.30
N ALA A 69 -4.94 12.80 -3.05
CA ALA A 69 -3.75 12.34 -2.32
C ALA A 69 -2.47 12.67 -3.07
N GLU A 70 -1.48 13.22 -2.35
CA GLU A 70 -0.14 13.47 -2.85
C GLU A 70 0.71 12.18 -2.87
N ARG A 71 0.36 11.22 -2.01
CA ARG A 71 1.08 9.96 -1.85
C ARG A 71 0.14 8.81 -1.51
N ILE A 72 0.46 7.63 -2.03
CA ILE A 72 -0.24 6.38 -1.77
C ILE A 72 0.77 5.36 -1.24
N LEU A 73 0.44 4.73 -0.11
CA LEU A 73 1.18 3.62 0.48
C LEU A 73 0.24 2.41 0.56
N PHE A 74 0.63 1.24 0.09
CA PHE A 74 -0.21 0.06 0.04
C PHE A 74 0.53 -1.18 0.56
N GLY A 75 -0.12 -1.96 1.43
CA GLY A 75 0.44 -3.20 1.98
C GLY A 75 1.41 -3.00 3.15
N GLY A 76 1.32 -1.85 3.83
CA GLY A 76 2.08 -1.54 5.05
C GLY A 76 2.55 -0.09 5.11
N ALA A 77 2.44 0.52 6.28
CA ALA A 77 2.66 1.94 6.50
C ALA A 77 4.09 2.32 6.93
N ASN A 78 5.08 1.46 6.68
CA ASN A 78 6.43 1.73 7.13
C ASN A 78 7.04 2.95 6.41
N ASP A 79 7.50 3.88 7.23
CA ASP A 79 7.99 5.22 6.86
C ASP A 79 9.10 5.23 5.80
N SER A 80 9.92 4.17 5.74
CA SER A 80 11.01 4.08 4.77
C SER A 80 10.53 4.00 3.32
N ALA A 81 9.42 3.34 2.99
CA ALA A 81 8.88 3.40 1.61
C ALA A 81 8.23 4.76 1.32
N ALA A 82 7.63 5.39 2.33
CA ALA A 82 7.02 6.71 2.21
C ALA A 82 8.06 7.79 1.89
N ALA A 83 9.28 7.67 2.43
CA ALA A 83 10.38 8.60 2.15
C ALA A 83 10.80 8.62 0.67
N PHE A 84 10.72 7.47 -0.02
CA PHE A 84 11.10 7.37 -1.44
C PHE A 84 9.99 7.80 -2.41
N ALA A 85 8.73 7.78 -1.98
CA ALA A 85 7.58 8.22 -2.79
C ALA A 85 7.29 9.73 -2.64
N THR A 86 8.33 10.56 -2.73
CA THR A 86 8.30 12.03 -2.56
C THR A 86 8.67 12.76 -3.84
N GLY A 87 8.35 14.05 -3.91
CA GLY A 87 8.76 14.94 -5.02
C GLY A 87 7.72 15.05 -6.15
N GLU A 88 8.06 15.86 -7.15
CA GLU A 88 7.20 16.19 -8.29
C GLU A 88 7.33 15.19 -9.45
N ASP A 89 8.49 14.52 -9.59
CA ASP A 89 8.72 13.53 -10.64
C ASP A 89 8.01 12.20 -10.35
N PRO A 90 7.42 11.51 -11.36
CA PRO A 90 6.79 10.22 -11.17
C PRO A 90 7.74 9.17 -10.55
N VAL A 91 7.37 8.61 -9.41
CA VAL A 91 8.13 7.53 -8.76
C VAL A 91 7.22 6.41 -8.26
N LEU A 92 7.64 5.18 -8.55
CA LEU A 92 7.11 3.94 -7.98
C LEU A 92 8.16 3.29 -7.08
N VAL A 93 7.75 2.83 -5.91
CA VAL A 93 8.58 2.10 -4.95
C VAL A 93 7.94 0.74 -4.71
N LEU A 94 8.69 -0.33 -4.92
CA LEU A 94 8.25 -1.70 -4.69
C LEU A 94 9.12 -2.36 -3.62
N GLY A 95 8.47 -2.90 -2.59
CA GLY A 95 9.11 -3.67 -1.55
C GLY A 95 9.36 -5.12 -1.97
N VAL A 96 10.58 -5.60 -1.74
CA VAL A 96 10.96 -6.99 -2.06
C VAL A 96 10.69 -7.90 -0.85
N ARG A 97 9.52 -8.56 -0.82
CA ARG A 97 9.21 -9.69 0.08
C ARG A 97 8.23 -10.69 -0.59
N PRO A 98 8.41 -12.01 -0.43
CA PRO A 98 7.37 -13.01 -0.69
C PRO A 98 6.42 -13.22 0.53
N PRO A 99 5.09 -13.28 0.34
CA PRO A 99 4.31 -12.77 -0.80
C PRO A 99 3.92 -11.28 -0.60
N GLY A 100 4.13 -10.47 -1.65
CA GLY A 100 3.61 -9.09 -1.76
C GLY A 100 4.20 -8.07 -0.76
N GLY A 101 5.33 -7.44 -1.11
CA GLY A 101 5.88 -6.32 -0.32
C GLY A 101 5.07 -5.03 -0.45
N PRO A 102 5.38 -3.96 0.28
CA PRO A 102 4.64 -2.70 0.16
C PRO A 102 4.82 -2.06 -1.22
N ILE A 103 3.80 -1.35 -1.68
CA ILE A 103 3.82 -0.50 -2.87
C ILE A 103 3.69 0.94 -2.40
N ALA A 104 4.55 1.84 -2.87
CA ALA A 104 4.39 3.26 -2.62
C ALA A 104 4.57 4.07 -3.92
N LEU A 105 3.80 5.14 -4.08
CA LEU A 105 3.89 6.00 -5.26
C LEU A 105 3.40 7.41 -4.93
N ASN A 106 3.89 8.41 -5.67
CA ASN A 106 3.41 9.79 -5.57
C ASN A 106 2.30 10.10 -6.57
N ALA A 107 1.64 11.25 -6.40
CA ALA A 107 0.56 11.70 -7.28
C ALA A 107 0.97 11.80 -8.76
N ALA A 108 2.21 12.19 -9.04
CA ALA A 108 2.72 12.26 -10.41
C ALA A 108 2.77 10.88 -11.08
N PHE A 109 3.18 9.84 -10.35
CA PHE A 109 3.09 8.46 -10.85
C PHE A 109 1.65 7.98 -10.98
N ALA A 110 0.77 8.34 -10.04
CA ALA A 110 -0.64 7.92 -10.07
C ALA A 110 -1.36 8.35 -11.36
N GLN A 111 -0.99 9.49 -11.96
CA GLN A 111 -1.55 9.96 -13.23
C GLN A 111 -1.26 9.03 -14.43
N TRP A 112 -0.21 8.20 -14.35
CA TRP A 112 0.11 7.24 -15.39
C TRP A 112 -0.77 5.99 -15.35
N LEU A 113 -1.33 5.65 -14.19
CA LEU A 113 -2.12 4.43 -14.00
C LEU A 113 -3.37 4.38 -14.89
N ASP A 114 -3.94 5.53 -15.23
CA ASP A 114 -5.10 5.65 -16.13
C ASP A 114 -4.78 5.31 -17.58
N ARG A 115 -3.51 5.45 -17.98
CA ARG A 115 -3.06 5.25 -19.37
C ARG A 115 -2.86 3.78 -19.68
N TRP A 116 -2.76 2.95 -18.65
CA TRP A 116 -2.45 1.53 -18.80
C TRP A 116 -3.73 0.71 -18.64
N PRO A 117 -4.08 -0.13 -19.63
CA PRO A 117 -5.19 -1.05 -19.47
C PRO A 117 -4.88 -1.97 -18.27
N ARG A 118 -5.85 -2.11 -17.35
CA ARG A 118 -5.75 -2.99 -16.18
C ARG A 118 -6.17 -4.40 -16.60
N PRO A 119 -5.23 -5.35 -16.81
CA PRO A 119 -5.58 -6.71 -17.23
C PRO A 119 -6.17 -7.50 -16.06
N ALA A 120 -6.95 -8.54 -16.36
CA ALA A 120 -7.63 -9.36 -15.34
C ALA A 120 -6.66 -9.96 -14.31
N ASN A 121 -5.45 -10.37 -14.71
CA ASN A 121 -4.44 -10.94 -13.81
C ASN A 121 -3.89 -9.91 -12.80
N ALA A 122 -3.81 -8.63 -13.18
CA ALA A 122 -3.38 -7.56 -12.29
C ALA A 122 -4.35 -7.33 -11.13
N TYR A 123 -5.63 -7.71 -11.25
CA TYR A 123 -6.60 -7.63 -10.15
C TYR A 123 -6.40 -8.69 -9.07
N HIS A 124 -5.77 -9.82 -9.39
CA HIS A 124 -5.69 -10.97 -8.46
C HIS A 124 -4.42 -10.94 -7.62
N GLY A 125 -3.24 -10.84 -8.25
CA GLY A 125 -1.96 -10.92 -7.53
C GLY A 125 -0.74 -10.39 -8.28
N ASP A 126 -0.84 -10.16 -9.60
CA ASP A 126 0.29 -9.72 -10.43
C ASP A 126 0.44 -8.19 -10.48
N VAL A 127 -0.17 -7.45 -9.56
CA VAL A 127 -0.19 -5.99 -9.60
C VAL A 127 1.22 -5.40 -9.55
N ASP A 128 2.11 -5.95 -8.71
CA ASP A 128 3.50 -5.52 -8.58
C ASP A 128 4.26 -5.68 -9.92
N HIS A 129 4.09 -6.82 -10.60
CA HIS A 129 4.68 -7.09 -11.91
C HIS A 129 4.10 -6.19 -13.00
N TRP A 130 2.78 -5.99 -13.01
CA TRP A 130 2.11 -5.12 -13.97
C TRP A 130 2.57 -3.67 -13.82
N LEU A 131 2.71 -3.17 -12.59
CA LEU A 131 3.23 -1.83 -12.30
C LEU A 131 4.67 -1.68 -12.80
N ALA A 132 5.56 -2.60 -12.43
CA ALA A 132 6.97 -2.57 -12.82
C ALA A 132 7.13 -2.62 -14.35
N ALA A 133 6.43 -3.54 -15.02
CA ALA A 133 6.52 -3.71 -16.47
C ALA A 133 6.09 -2.46 -17.24
N ASN A 134 4.98 -1.82 -16.83
CA ASN A 134 4.53 -0.60 -17.46
C ASN A 134 5.45 0.59 -17.16
N ALA A 135 5.89 0.76 -15.90
CA ALA A 135 6.80 1.82 -15.53
C ALA A 135 8.11 1.76 -16.33
N LEU A 136 8.70 0.57 -16.46
CA LEU A 136 9.92 0.36 -17.25
C LEU A 136 9.70 0.66 -18.74
N ARG A 137 8.55 0.26 -19.29
CA ARG A 137 8.20 0.53 -20.70
C ARG A 137 8.08 2.04 -20.98
N GLU A 138 7.56 2.81 -20.03
CA GLU A 138 7.41 4.26 -20.14
C GLU A 138 8.67 5.04 -19.66
N GLY A 139 9.73 4.34 -19.22
CA GLY A 139 10.96 4.97 -18.71
C GLY A 139 10.79 5.70 -17.38
N LEU A 140 9.78 5.33 -16.58
CA LEU A 140 9.52 5.94 -15.27
C LEU A 140 10.46 5.38 -14.20
N ARG A 141 10.71 6.18 -13.17
CA ARG A 141 11.55 5.80 -12.04
C ARG A 141 10.87 4.70 -11.21
N VAL A 142 11.59 3.59 -11.02
CA VAL A 142 11.20 2.49 -10.14
C VAL A 142 12.31 2.24 -9.13
N GLU A 143 11.96 2.30 -7.85
CA GLU A 143 12.84 2.00 -6.73
C GLU A 143 12.48 0.65 -6.12
N LEU A 144 13.49 -0.20 -5.91
CA LEU A 144 13.33 -1.49 -5.24
C LEU A 144 13.91 -1.40 -3.84
N VAL A 145 13.09 -1.65 -2.82
CA VAL A 145 13.53 -1.59 -1.42
C VAL A 145 13.48 -2.98 -0.78
N SER A 146 14.64 -3.47 -0.34
CA SER A 146 14.75 -4.70 0.45
C SER A 146 14.52 -4.40 1.92
N TRP A 147 13.58 -5.09 2.55
CA TRP A 147 13.23 -4.86 3.96
C TRP A 147 14.08 -5.74 4.90
N ARG A 148 14.78 -5.14 5.87
CA ARG A 148 15.20 -5.86 7.08
C ARG A 148 14.02 -5.93 8.05
N MET A 149 13.65 -7.14 8.44
CA MET A 149 12.79 -7.36 9.61
C MET A 149 13.58 -6.95 10.86
N ASP A 150 13.31 -5.77 11.42
CA ASP A 150 13.47 -5.68 12.87
C ASP A 150 12.29 -6.44 13.49
N PRO A 151 12.53 -7.37 14.43
CA PRO A 151 11.46 -8.13 15.04
C PRO A 151 10.66 -7.19 15.95
N THR A 152 9.61 -6.58 15.42
CA THR A 152 8.63 -5.80 16.20
C THR A 152 7.65 -6.69 16.93
N VAL A 153 8.14 -7.71 17.64
CA VAL A 153 7.50 -8.31 18.82
C VAL A 153 8.62 -8.94 19.67
N PRO A 154 8.85 -8.53 20.92
CA PRO A 154 9.63 -9.36 21.82
C PRO A 154 8.81 -10.64 22.04
N MET A 155 9.24 -11.77 21.46
CA MET A 155 8.79 -13.08 21.91
C MET A 155 9.08 -13.14 23.41
N ARG A 156 8.04 -13.01 24.25
CA ARG A 156 8.11 -13.50 25.62
C ARG A 156 8.42 -14.99 25.50
N ARG A 157 9.71 -15.35 25.64
CA ARG A 157 10.10 -16.70 26.01
C ARG A 157 9.33 -16.99 27.29
N LYS A 158 8.36 -17.90 27.24
CA LYS A 158 7.91 -18.59 28.44
C LYS A 158 9.16 -19.25 29.01
N LEU A 159 9.71 -18.66 30.07
CA LEU A 159 10.57 -19.37 30.99
C LEU A 159 9.70 -20.49 31.55
N THR A 160 9.88 -21.71 31.04
CA THR A 160 9.48 -22.90 31.76
C THR A 160 10.33 -22.94 33.04
N ALA A 161 9.64 -22.92 34.16
CA ALA A 161 10.19 -23.13 35.50
C ALA A 161 10.81 -24.52 35.64
#